data_AF-A0A414DJE4-F1
#
_entry.id   AF-A0A414DJE4-F1
#
_cell.length_a   1.000
_cell.length_b   1.000
_cell.length_c   1.000
_cell.angle_alpha   90.00
_cell.angle_beta   90.00
_cell.angle_gamma   90.00
#
_symmetry.space_group_name_H-M   'P 1'
#
loop_
_entity.id
_entity.type
_entity.pdbx_description
1 polymer ?
#
loop_
_entity_poly.entity_id
_entity_poly.type
_entity_poly.pdbx_seq_one_letter_code
_entity_poly.pdbx_strand_id
1 'polypeptide(L)'
;MQSDMKKKILIIALVCILAGVAAFYIVKVNKMYPQGSVTEYEINEQVELSGYSACVNSYKVMSIDDFMNEYGIDKRKDRSDTQDEIYVMVAQCTLDITGEMKGFPYADIRLASGAFSQGISNDYIRDINKDVNFSKFEQGTSITVDVPFLIHSISFPHSINADKLNKEEWQLYFSVTPGKYVRMGK
;
A
#
# COMPACT_ATOMS: atom_id res chain seq x y z
N MET A 1 15.80 -27.77 -51.55
CA MET A 1 14.79 -28.46 -50.69
C MET A 1 15.38 -29.11 -49.44
N GLN A 2 16.40 -29.98 -49.54
CA GLN A 2 16.97 -30.69 -48.37
C GLN A 2 17.76 -29.78 -47.40
N SER A 3 18.40 -28.73 -47.91
CA SER A 3 19.15 -27.71 -47.12
C SER A 3 18.22 -26.83 -46.25
N ASP A 4 17.08 -26.40 -46.80
CA ASP A 4 16.10 -25.58 -46.06
C ASP A 4 15.44 -26.33 -44.91
N MET A 5 15.16 -27.61 -45.09
CA MET A 5 14.56 -28.44 -44.05
C MET A 5 15.51 -28.64 -42.87
N LYS A 6 16.81 -28.83 -43.13
CA LYS A 6 17.84 -28.91 -42.09
C LYS A 6 17.98 -27.59 -41.31
N LYS A 7 17.97 -26.44 -41.99
CA LYS A 7 17.99 -25.12 -41.34
C LYS A 7 16.75 -24.89 -40.47
N LYS A 8 15.56 -25.25 -40.94
CA LYS A 8 14.31 -25.17 -40.17
C LYS A 8 14.35 -26.04 -38.91
N ILE A 9 14.84 -27.28 -39.02
CA ILE A 9 14.99 -28.19 -37.88
C ILE A 9 15.99 -27.61 -36.86
N LEU A 10 17.09 -27.03 -37.32
CA LEU A 10 18.12 -26.43 -36.45
C LEU A 10 17.58 -25.20 -35.71
N ILE A 11 16.79 -24.35 -36.38
CA ILE A 11 16.12 -23.20 -35.77
C ILE A 11 15.11 -23.66 -34.71
N ILE A 12 14.28 -24.67 -35.02
CA ILE A 12 13.31 -25.21 -34.07
C ILE A 12 14.02 -25.77 -32.83
N ALA A 13 15.09 -26.55 -33.03
CA ALA A 13 15.89 -27.09 -31.93
C ALA A 13 16.49 -25.98 -31.05
N LEU A 14 17.01 -24.92 -31.67
CA LEU A 14 17.55 -23.76 -30.95
C LEU A 14 16.47 -23.06 -30.11
N VAL A 15 15.28 -22.83 -30.69
CA VAL A 15 14.14 -22.23 -29.99
C VAL A 15 13.69 -23.10 -28.81
N CYS A 16 13.62 -24.43 -28.98
CA CYS A 16 13.28 -25.35 -27.91
C CYS A 16 14.31 -25.32 -26.76
N ILE A 17 15.60 -25.25 -27.08
CA ILE A 17 16.67 -25.13 -26.08
C ILE A 17 16.54 -23.81 -25.31
N LEU A 18 16.36 -22.69 -26.03
CA LEU A 18 16.18 -21.37 -25.40
C LEU A 18 14.93 -21.32 -24.51
N ALA A 19 13.82 -21.89 -24.97
CA ALA A 19 12.59 -22.01 -24.17
C ALA A 19 12.81 -22.86 -22.91
N GLY A 20 13.56 -23.97 -23.01
CA GLY A 20 13.92 -24.81 -21.88
C GLY A 20 14.79 -24.09 -20.85
N VAL A 21 15.80 -23.33 -21.30
CA VAL A 21 16.66 -22.51 -20.43
C VAL A 21 15.84 -21.41 -19.74
N ALA A 22 14.96 -20.72 -20.47
CA ALA A 22 14.10 -19.69 -19.92
C ALA A 22 13.13 -20.26 -18.86
N ALA A 23 12.47 -21.38 -19.15
CA ALA A 23 11.59 -22.04 -18.20
C ALA A 23 12.33 -22.50 -16.94
N PHE A 24 13.53 -23.07 -17.08
CA PHE A 24 14.37 -23.46 -15.95
C PHE A 24 14.75 -22.25 -15.09
N TYR A 25 15.13 -21.14 -15.72
CA TYR A 25 15.46 -19.90 -15.02
C TYR A 25 14.25 -19.34 -14.26
N ILE A 26 13.07 -19.29 -14.89
CA ILE A 26 11.81 -18.86 -14.25
C ILE A 26 11.50 -19.73 -13.02
N VAL A 27 11.57 -21.06 -13.16
CA VAL A 27 11.29 -21.98 -12.05
C VAL A 27 12.31 -21.80 -10.91
N LYS A 28 13.60 -21.63 -11.24
CA LYS A 28 14.65 -21.37 -10.25
C LYS A 28 14.40 -20.06 -9.51
N VAL A 29 14.09 -18.99 -10.23
CA VAL A 29 13.79 -17.66 -9.65
C VAL A 29 12.54 -17.74 -8.78
N ASN A 30 11.44 -18.33 -9.24
CA ASN A 30 10.21 -18.46 -8.46
C ASN A 30 10.38 -19.34 -7.21
N LYS A 31 11.29 -20.34 -7.22
CA LYS A 31 11.63 -21.11 -6.02
C LYS A 31 12.52 -20.33 -5.06
N MET A 32 13.42 -19.50 -5.58
CA MET A 32 14.33 -18.67 -4.78
C MET A 32 13.63 -17.46 -4.17
N TYR A 33 12.63 -16.93 -4.89
CA TYR A 33 11.80 -15.80 -4.52
C TYR A 33 10.32 -16.20 -4.71
N PRO A 34 9.78 -17.06 -3.84
CA PRO A 34 8.37 -17.40 -3.90
C PRO A 34 7.54 -16.12 -3.83
N GLN A 35 6.53 -15.99 -4.70
CA GLN A 35 5.54 -14.93 -4.52
C GLN A 35 4.99 -15.06 -3.10
N GLY A 36 5.14 -13.99 -2.31
CA GLY A 36 4.61 -13.95 -0.95
C GLY A 36 3.11 -14.24 -0.99
N SER A 37 2.61 -15.03 -0.05
CA SER A 37 1.16 -15.17 0.13
C SER A 37 0.56 -13.80 0.40
N VAL A 38 -0.54 -13.49 -0.26
CA VAL A 38 -1.32 -12.28 0.00
C VAL A 38 -2.61 -12.69 0.69
N THR A 39 -2.91 -12.06 1.82
CA THR A 39 -4.14 -12.24 2.57
C THR A 39 -4.93 -10.95 2.53
N GLU A 40 -6.16 -11.04 2.03
CA GLU A 40 -7.13 -9.95 1.99
C GLU A 40 -8.04 -10.01 3.22
N TYR A 41 -8.35 -8.84 3.75
CA TYR A 41 -9.24 -8.62 4.88
C TYR A 41 -10.27 -7.55 4.51
N GLU A 42 -11.40 -7.51 5.20
CA GLU A 42 -12.40 -6.44 5.08
C GLU A 42 -12.29 -5.40 6.21
N ILE A 43 -12.94 -4.26 6.03
CA ILE A 43 -13.08 -3.24 7.09
C ILE A 43 -13.73 -3.90 8.31
N ASN A 44 -13.23 -3.57 9.51
CA ASN A 44 -13.56 -4.18 10.79
C ASN A 44 -13.03 -5.61 11.02
N GLU A 45 -12.29 -6.20 10.08
CA GLU A 45 -11.56 -7.45 10.33
C GLU A 45 -10.19 -7.19 10.96
N GLN A 46 -9.79 -8.09 11.84
CA GLN A 46 -8.52 -8.02 12.56
C GLN A 46 -7.39 -8.67 11.76
N VAL A 47 -6.38 -7.87 11.43
CA VAL A 47 -5.15 -8.28 10.76
C VAL A 47 -4.09 -8.60 11.81
N GLU A 48 -3.81 -9.89 12.00
CA GLU A 48 -2.76 -10.33 12.93
C GLU A 48 -1.35 -10.05 12.39
N LEU A 49 -0.53 -9.33 13.14
CA LEU A 49 0.82 -8.91 12.75
C LEU A 49 1.83 -9.27 13.85
N SER A 50 3.12 -9.02 13.60
CA SER A 50 4.15 -9.32 14.60
C SER A 50 4.16 -8.24 15.67
N GLY A 51 3.67 -8.57 16.86
CA GLY A 51 3.67 -7.68 18.04
C GLY A 51 2.44 -6.80 18.18
N TYR A 52 1.52 -6.82 17.22
CA TYR A 52 0.23 -6.16 17.29
C TYR A 52 -0.76 -6.79 16.32
N SER A 53 -2.03 -6.45 16.46
CA SER A 53 -3.02 -6.63 15.40
C SER A 53 -3.59 -5.29 15.00
N ALA A 54 -4.06 -5.17 13.76
CA ALA A 54 -4.59 -3.95 13.20
C ALA A 54 -5.99 -4.16 12.64
N CYS A 55 -6.84 -3.17 12.82
CA CYS A 55 -8.20 -3.14 12.28
C CYS A 55 -8.42 -1.80 11.60
N VAL A 56 -8.95 -1.78 10.38
CA VAL A 56 -9.43 -0.54 9.76
C VAL A 56 -10.89 -0.37 10.15
N ASN A 57 -11.20 0.68 10.89
CA ASN A 57 -12.56 0.96 11.35
C ASN A 57 -13.36 1.72 10.28
N SER A 58 -12.72 2.70 9.65
CA SER A 58 -13.31 3.52 8.61
C SER A 58 -12.23 4.22 7.78
N TYR A 59 -12.62 4.77 6.64
CA TYR A 59 -11.77 5.66 5.86
C TYR A 59 -12.62 6.75 5.20
N LYS A 60 -11.96 7.83 4.80
CA LYS A 60 -12.55 8.93 4.03
C LYS A 60 -11.48 9.58 3.16
N VAL A 61 -11.91 10.12 2.01
CA VAL A 61 -11.07 10.95 1.14
C VAL A 61 -11.66 12.35 1.06
N MET A 62 -10.80 13.36 1.18
CA MET A 62 -11.16 14.78 1.13
C MET A 62 -10.08 15.61 0.44
N SER A 63 -10.39 16.88 0.11
CA SER A 63 -9.38 17.82 -0.36
C SER A 63 -8.37 18.13 0.75
N ILE A 64 -7.16 18.58 0.40
CA ILE A 64 -6.17 19.01 1.39
C ILE A 64 -6.68 20.15 2.28
N ASP A 65 -7.50 21.05 1.73
CA ASP A 65 -8.07 22.18 2.46
C ASP A 65 -9.10 21.71 3.50
N ASP A 66 -9.99 20.78 3.11
CA ASP A 66 -10.95 20.17 4.04
C ASP A 66 -10.23 19.38 5.14
N PHE A 67 -9.18 18.65 4.78
CA PHE A 67 -8.33 17.92 5.74
C PHE A 67 -7.70 18.85 6.75
N MET A 68 -7.08 19.94 6.29
CA MET A 68 -6.46 20.92 7.18
C MET A 68 -7.48 21.57 8.11
N ASN A 69 -8.68 21.90 7.61
CA ASN A 69 -9.74 22.47 8.41
C ASN A 69 -10.27 21.47 9.46
N GLU A 70 -10.54 20.22 9.06
CA GLU A 70 -11.08 19.21 9.96
C GLU A 70 -10.13 18.85 11.10
N TYR A 71 -8.82 18.79 10.83
CA TYR A 71 -7.80 18.44 11.81
C TYR A 71 -7.12 19.66 12.48
N GLY A 72 -7.55 20.89 12.14
CA GLY A 72 -7.01 22.12 12.73
C GLY A 72 -5.52 22.33 12.45
N ILE A 73 -5.10 22.13 11.20
CA ILE A 73 -3.72 22.28 10.73
C ILE A 73 -3.55 23.68 10.12
N ASP A 74 -2.69 24.50 10.73
CA ASP A 74 -2.53 25.91 10.35
C ASP A 74 -1.83 26.12 9.01
N LYS A 75 -0.92 25.21 8.63
CA LYS A 75 -0.07 25.37 7.46
C LYS A 75 0.12 24.06 6.72
N ARG A 76 -0.02 24.15 5.40
CA ARG A 76 0.28 23.09 4.46
C ARG A 76 1.76 22.73 4.58
N LYS A 77 2.05 21.45 4.77
CA LYS A 77 3.42 20.91 4.92
C LYS A 77 3.89 20.19 3.67
N ASP A 78 2.99 19.82 2.78
CA ASP A 78 3.36 19.24 1.51
C ASP A 78 3.95 20.30 0.57
N ARG A 79 5.01 19.90 -0.14
CA ARG A 79 5.70 20.75 -1.12
C ARG A 79 5.06 20.50 -2.48
N SER A 80 4.10 21.33 -2.86
CA SER A 80 3.47 21.29 -4.18
C SER A 80 3.70 22.62 -4.89
N ASP A 81 4.29 22.55 -6.08
CA ASP A 81 4.22 23.65 -7.05
C ASP A 81 2.75 23.82 -7.46
N THR A 82 2.34 25.06 -7.68
CA THR A 82 0.98 25.61 -7.54
C THR A 82 -0.13 25.08 -8.47
N GLN A 83 0.02 23.91 -9.10
CA GLN A 83 -0.95 23.33 -10.03
C GLN A 83 -1.42 21.91 -9.69
N ASP A 84 -0.85 21.25 -8.68
CA ASP A 84 -1.27 19.91 -8.29
C ASP A 84 -2.36 19.97 -7.21
N GLU A 85 -3.53 19.42 -7.54
CA GLU A 85 -4.59 19.20 -6.55
C GLU A 85 -4.20 18.02 -5.65
N ILE A 86 -4.22 18.24 -4.34
CA ILE A 86 -3.93 17.20 -3.37
C ILE A 86 -5.21 16.82 -2.63
N TYR A 87 -5.43 15.52 -2.57
CA TYR A 87 -6.44 14.89 -1.75
C TYR A 87 -5.75 14.11 -0.63
N VAL A 88 -6.44 13.93 0.49
CA VAL A 88 -5.95 13.15 1.62
C VAL A 88 -6.94 12.03 1.90
N MET A 89 -6.45 10.80 1.84
CA MET A 89 -7.17 9.70 2.47
C MET A 89 -6.74 9.60 3.93
N VAL A 90 -7.71 9.54 4.84
CA VAL A 90 -7.47 9.20 6.23
C VAL A 90 -8.16 7.88 6.53
N ALA A 91 -7.38 6.87 6.93
CA ALA A 91 -7.89 5.61 7.44
C ALA A 91 -7.79 5.61 8.97
N GLN A 92 -8.92 5.45 9.65
CA GLN A 92 -8.93 5.29 11.10
C GLN A 92 -8.66 3.83 11.44
N CYS A 93 -7.55 3.57 12.10
CA CYS A 93 -7.12 2.22 12.46
C CYS A 93 -7.08 2.03 13.97
N THR A 94 -7.56 0.89 14.45
CA THR A 94 -7.32 0.43 15.82
C THR A 94 -6.14 -0.55 15.80
N LEU A 95 -5.18 -0.33 16.68
CA LEU A 95 -4.02 -1.21 16.87
C LEU A 95 -4.06 -1.80 18.28
N ASP A 96 -4.18 -3.12 18.38
CA ASP A 96 -4.08 -3.84 19.64
C ASP A 96 -2.66 -4.36 19.81
N ILE A 97 -1.94 -3.86 20.81
CA ILE A 97 -0.52 -4.15 21.02
C ILE A 97 -0.37 -5.47 21.76
N THR A 98 -0.25 -6.58 21.02
CA THR A 98 -0.20 -7.93 21.58
C THR A 98 1.19 -8.37 22.03
N GLY A 99 2.25 -7.69 21.57
CA GLY A 99 3.65 -7.99 21.88
C GLY A 99 4.57 -6.78 21.80
N GLU A 100 5.87 -7.02 21.61
CA GLU A 100 6.86 -5.95 21.53
C GLU A 100 6.80 -5.24 20.17
N MET A 101 6.65 -3.92 20.19
CA MET A 101 6.78 -3.05 19.01
C MET A 101 7.95 -2.09 19.19
N LYS A 102 8.88 -2.06 18.23
CA LYS A 102 10.03 -1.14 18.23
C LYS A 102 9.66 0.32 17.95
N GLY A 103 8.42 0.57 17.54
CA GLY A 103 7.91 1.86 17.09
C GLY A 103 6.81 1.66 16.06
N PHE A 104 6.27 2.76 15.54
CA PHE A 104 5.17 2.69 14.59
C PHE A 104 5.66 2.16 13.23
N PRO A 105 4.93 1.23 12.58
CA PRO A 105 5.41 0.51 11.40
C PRO A 105 5.22 1.31 10.10
N TYR A 106 5.85 2.49 10.03
CA TYR A 106 5.69 3.43 8.90
C TYR A 106 6.01 2.83 7.53
N ALA A 107 6.98 1.90 7.47
CA ALA A 107 7.45 1.31 6.22
C ALA A 107 6.52 0.21 5.68
N ASP A 108 5.78 -0.43 6.58
CA ASP A 108 4.92 -1.58 6.26
C ASP A 108 3.52 -1.16 5.87
N ILE A 109 3.05 0.00 6.38
CA ILE A 109 1.73 0.53 6.08
C ILE A 109 1.74 1.31 4.76
N ARG A 110 0.91 0.88 3.80
CA ARG A 110 0.81 1.50 2.47
C ARG A 110 -0.61 1.49 1.95
N LEU A 111 -1.01 2.62 1.36
CA LEU A 111 -2.22 2.70 0.56
C LEU A 111 -1.89 2.37 -0.89
N ALA A 112 -2.72 1.57 -1.54
CA ALA A 112 -2.60 1.27 -2.96
C ALA A 112 -3.96 1.17 -3.64
N SER A 113 -3.96 1.49 -4.94
CA SER A 113 -5.07 1.20 -5.86
C SER A 113 -4.53 1.14 -7.29
N GLY A 114 -4.74 0.02 -7.98
CA GLY A 114 -4.14 -0.21 -9.30
C GLY A 114 -2.62 -0.01 -9.32
N ALA A 115 -2.15 0.95 -10.11
CA ALA A 115 -0.73 1.31 -10.19
C ALA A 115 -0.29 2.38 -9.17
N PHE A 116 -1.24 3.00 -8.46
CA PHE A 116 -0.97 3.97 -7.42
C PHE A 116 -0.54 3.26 -6.12
N SER A 117 0.51 3.76 -5.48
CA SER A 117 0.92 3.35 -4.14
C SER A 117 1.55 4.51 -3.39
N GLN A 118 1.16 4.68 -2.13
CA GLN A 118 1.59 5.78 -1.29
C GLN A 118 1.84 5.31 0.14
N GLY A 119 2.96 5.74 0.72
CA GLY A 119 3.24 5.57 2.14
C GLY A 119 2.56 6.64 2.99
N ILE A 120 2.53 6.42 4.30
CA ILE A 120 1.98 7.35 5.27
C ILE A 120 2.60 8.74 5.12
N SER A 121 1.80 9.79 5.24
CA SER A 121 2.30 11.15 5.37
C SER A 121 2.93 11.37 6.75
N ASN A 122 4.26 11.33 6.80
CA ASN A 122 5.02 11.64 8.01
C ASN A 122 4.81 13.08 8.49
N ASP A 123 4.50 13.99 7.56
CA ASP A 123 4.28 15.41 7.86
C ASP A 123 3.01 15.64 8.67
N TYR A 124 1.98 14.82 8.43
CA TYR A 124 0.65 15.00 9.02
C TYR A 124 0.30 13.99 10.12
N ILE A 125 0.83 12.76 10.09
CA ILE A 125 0.42 11.71 11.05
C ILE A 125 0.62 12.12 12.52
N ARG A 126 1.68 12.87 12.84
CA ARG A 126 1.92 13.37 14.20
C ARG A 126 1.04 14.55 14.57
N ASP A 127 0.68 15.39 13.60
CA ASP A 127 -0.17 16.55 13.84
C ASP A 127 -1.61 16.16 14.14
N ILE A 128 -2.11 15.11 13.47
CA ILE A 128 -3.50 14.66 13.61
C ILE A 128 -3.70 13.65 14.74
N ASN A 129 -2.63 13.05 15.27
CA ASN A 129 -2.65 12.12 16.40
C ASN A 129 -1.79 12.63 17.56
N LYS A 130 -2.10 13.82 18.09
CA LYS A 130 -1.26 14.51 19.11
C LYS A 130 -1.07 13.70 20.39
N ASP A 131 -2.04 12.83 20.71
CA ASP A 131 -2.04 12.02 21.93
C ASP A 131 -1.32 10.67 21.77
N VAL A 132 -0.85 10.34 20.56
CA VAL A 132 -0.20 9.06 20.28
C VAL A 132 1.32 9.20 20.31
N ASN A 133 1.98 8.44 21.19
CA ASN A 133 3.43 8.32 21.21
C ASN A 133 3.91 7.24 20.22
N PHE A 134 4.17 7.63 18.98
CA PHE A 134 4.63 6.71 17.92
C PHE A 134 5.99 6.03 18.16
N SER A 135 6.74 6.44 19.19
CA SER A 135 8.04 5.85 19.53
C SER A 135 7.94 4.77 20.60
N LYS A 136 6.81 4.63 21.29
CA LYS A 136 6.66 3.66 22.38
C LYS A 136 5.23 3.17 22.49
N PHE A 137 5.07 1.84 22.37
CA PHE A 137 3.80 1.16 22.58
C PHE A 137 3.89 0.24 23.79
N GLU A 138 2.83 0.20 24.57
CA GLU A 138 2.73 -0.66 25.75
C GLU A 138 1.91 -1.90 25.40
N GLN A 139 2.47 -3.08 25.68
CA GLN A 139 1.78 -4.34 25.45
C GLN A 139 0.49 -4.41 26.28
N GLY A 140 -0.59 -4.93 25.69
CA GLY A 140 -1.90 -5.02 26.29
C GLY A 140 -2.75 -3.76 26.12
N THR A 141 -2.24 -2.72 25.45
CA THR A 141 -3.01 -1.52 25.13
C THR A 141 -3.67 -1.61 23.75
N SER A 142 -4.74 -0.85 23.57
CA SER A 142 -5.39 -0.63 22.29
C SER A 142 -5.38 0.87 22.01
N ILE A 143 -4.97 1.25 20.80
CA ILE A 143 -4.91 2.65 20.39
C ILE A 143 -5.65 2.85 19.07
N THR A 144 -6.25 4.02 18.90
CA THR A 144 -6.83 4.44 17.63
C THR A 144 -5.93 5.49 17.01
N VAL A 145 -5.61 5.31 15.72
CA VAL A 145 -4.73 6.19 14.95
C VAL A 145 -5.40 6.52 13.63
N ASP A 146 -5.51 7.81 13.34
CA ASP A 146 -5.87 8.30 12.02
C ASP A 146 -4.62 8.32 11.14
N VAL A 147 -4.61 7.52 10.08
CA VAL A 147 -3.44 7.30 9.22
C VAL A 147 -3.63 8.06 7.89
N PRO A 148 -2.89 9.16 7.65
CA PRO A 148 -3.08 10.00 6.46
C PRO A 148 -2.19 9.58 5.29
N PHE A 149 -2.74 9.61 4.07
CA PHE A 149 -2.04 9.36 2.80
C PHE A 149 -2.32 10.50 1.81
N LEU A 150 -1.25 11.06 1.23
CA LEU A 150 -1.37 12.13 0.23
C LEU A 150 -1.59 11.56 -1.16
N ILE A 151 -2.67 11.97 -1.80
CA ILE A 151 -3.04 11.55 -3.14
C ILE A 151 -2.87 12.77 -4.05
N HIS A 152 -1.77 12.79 -4.78
CA HIS A 152 -1.45 13.83 -5.75
C HIS A 152 -2.21 13.60 -7.05
N SER A 153 -2.95 14.58 -7.53
CA SER A 153 -3.73 14.49 -8.77
C SER A 153 -2.88 14.12 -9.99
N ILE A 154 -1.64 14.59 -10.03
CA ILE A 154 -0.67 14.26 -11.09
C ILE A 154 -0.35 12.77 -11.19
N SER A 155 -0.61 11.99 -10.14
CA SER A 155 -0.40 10.53 -10.16
C SER A 155 -1.44 9.77 -10.99
N PHE A 156 -2.49 10.46 -11.46
CA PHE A 156 -3.58 9.86 -12.20
C PHE A 156 -3.63 10.42 -13.63
N PRO A 157 -3.86 9.56 -14.65
CA PRO A 157 -3.91 10.00 -16.04
C PRO A 157 -5.19 10.78 -16.39
N HIS A 158 -6.13 10.89 -15.44
CA HIS A 158 -7.45 11.49 -15.61
C HIS A 158 -7.73 12.43 -14.44
N SER A 159 -8.59 13.43 -14.63
CA SER A 159 -9.04 14.28 -13.53
C SER A 159 -9.79 13.48 -12.48
N ILE A 160 -9.26 13.52 -11.26
CA ILE A 160 -9.83 12.95 -10.05
C ILE A 160 -10.50 14.03 -9.21
N ASN A 161 -11.37 13.61 -8.29
CA ASN A 161 -11.88 14.44 -7.21
C ASN A 161 -12.20 13.55 -6.00
N ALA A 162 -12.51 14.15 -4.85
CA ALA A 162 -12.81 13.40 -3.63
C ALA A 162 -13.96 12.39 -3.83
N ASP A 163 -15.02 12.74 -4.55
CA ASP A 163 -16.16 11.84 -4.79
C ASP A 163 -15.79 10.59 -5.60
N LYS A 164 -14.93 10.74 -6.61
CA LYS A 164 -14.40 9.61 -7.38
C LYS A 164 -13.49 8.76 -6.53
N LEU A 165 -12.56 9.39 -5.80
CA LEU A 165 -11.60 8.68 -4.96
C LEU A 165 -12.28 7.93 -3.81
N ASN A 166 -13.41 8.41 -3.26
CA ASN A 166 -14.17 7.67 -2.25
C ASN A 166 -14.83 6.39 -2.78
N LYS A 167 -15.01 6.28 -4.10
CA LYS A 167 -15.57 5.10 -4.78
C LYS A 167 -14.50 4.17 -5.37
N GLU A 168 -13.24 4.57 -5.28
CA GLU A 168 -12.13 3.77 -5.79
C GLU A 168 -11.91 2.53 -4.90
N GLU A 169 -11.50 1.42 -5.50
CA GLU A 169 -11.09 0.22 -4.76
C GLU A 169 -9.67 0.44 -4.20
N TRP A 170 -9.59 0.60 -2.90
CA TRP A 170 -8.36 0.82 -2.15
C TRP A 170 -7.93 -0.43 -1.40
N GLN A 171 -6.62 -0.56 -1.24
CA GLN A 171 -5.98 -1.60 -0.46
C GLN A 171 -5.06 -0.94 0.57
N LEU A 172 -5.37 -1.09 1.86
CA LEU A 172 -4.49 -0.65 2.93
C LEU A 172 -3.66 -1.83 3.42
N TYR A 173 -2.41 -1.88 2.99
CA TYR A 173 -1.44 -2.87 3.43
C TYR A 173 -0.96 -2.55 4.85
N PHE A 174 -0.82 -3.59 5.67
CA PHE A 174 -0.12 -3.57 6.96
C PHE A 174 1.16 -4.40 6.96
N SER A 175 1.35 -5.22 5.91
CA SER A 175 2.58 -5.98 5.68
C SER A 175 2.72 -6.19 4.17
N VAL A 176 3.94 -6.04 3.66
CA VAL A 176 4.23 -6.19 2.22
C VAL A 176 4.72 -7.60 1.90
N THR A 177 5.32 -8.32 2.86
CA THR A 177 5.82 -9.69 2.66
C THR A 177 5.82 -10.51 3.96
N PRO A 178 4.89 -11.47 4.13
CA PRO A 178 3.75 -11.76 3.27
C PRO A 178 2.79 -10.56 3.18
N GLY A 179 2.10 -10.43 2.05
CA GLY A 179 1.16 -9.33 1.83
C GLY A 179 -0.06 -9.49 2.75
N LYS A 180 -0.39 -8.47 3.54
CA LYS A 180 -1.64 -8.41 4.32
C LYS A 180 -2.25 -7.04 4.12
N TYR A 181 -3.45 -6.99 3.55
CA TYR A 181 -4.15 -5.72 3.32
C TYR A 181 -5.63 -5.81 3.64
N VAL A 182 -6.19 -4.68 4.04
CA VAL A 182 -7.64 -4.48 4.12
C VAL A 182 -8.14 -3.85 2.83
N ARG A 183 -9.11 -4.49 2.19
CA ARG A 183 -9.82 -3.94 1.04
C ARG A 183 -10.83 -2.90 1.53
N MET A 184 -10.78 -1.73 0.92
CA MET A 184 -11.63 -0.58 1.22
C MET A 184 -12.26 -0.08 -0.09
N GLY A 185 -13.53 0.33 -0.06
CA GLY A 185 -14.29 0.64 -1.27
C GLY A 185 -15.08 -0.57 -1.80
N LYS A 186 -16.24 -0.27 -2.39
CA LYS A 186 -17.15 -1.19 -3.09
C LYS A 186 -17.83 -0.43 -4.23
#